data_AF-A0A087TKC5-F1
#
_entry.id   AF-A0A087TKC5-F1
#
_cell.length_a   1.000
_cell.length_b   1.000
_cell.length_c   1.000
_cell.angle_alpha   90.00
_cell.angle_beta   90.00
_cell.angle_gamma   90.00
#
_symmetry.space_group_name_H-M   'P 1'
#
loop_
_entity.id
_entity.type
_entity.pdbx_description
1 polymer ?
#
loop_
_entity_poly.entity_id
_entity_poly.type
_entity_poly.pdbx_seq_one_letter_code
_entity_poly.pdbx_strand_id
1 'polypeptide(L)' 'MDVCHVFTGSFQVCVQYLKEGHLVALAPGGVLEAQFGDEEYRLIWGKRIGFAKVALEA' A
#
# COMPACT_ATOMS: atom_id res chain seq x y z
N MET A 1 -5.06 -21.77 2.27
CA MET A 1 -5.29 -20.76 1.22
C MET A 1 -5.38 -19.44 1.95
N ASP A 2 -4.24 -18.76 2.12
CA ASP A 2 -4.21 -17.47 2.80
C ASP A 2 -4.98 -16.46 1.96
N VAL A 3 -6.11 -16.00 2.49
CA VAL A 3 -6.96 -15.00 1.85
C VAL A 3 -6.20 -13.68 1.90
N CYS A 4 -5.75 -13.19 0.73
CA CYS A 4 -5.34 -11.81 0.60
C CYS A 4 -6.55 -10.92 0.90
N HIS A 5 -6.64 -10.40 2.12
CA HIS A 5 -7.66 -9.44 2.51
C HIS A 5 -7.32 -8.08 1.89
N VAL A 6 -8.11 -7.68 0.89
CA VAL A 6 -8.04 -6.33 0.33
C VAL A 6 -8.94 -5.43 1.15
N PHE A 7 -8.36 -4.41 1.79
CA PHE A 7 -9.10 -3.43 2.54
C PHE A 7 -8.76 -2.01 2.07
N THR A 8 -9.76 -1.14 2.04
CA THR A 8 -9.56 0.30 1.86
C THR A 8 -9.33 0.92 3.23
N GLY A 9 -8.16 1.51 3.47
CA GLY A 9 -7.83 2.10 4.77
C GLY A 9 -6.85 3.27 4.66
N SER A 10 -6.73 4.04 5.74
CA SER A 10 -5.70 5.08 5.86
C SER A 10 -4.33 4.45 6.13
N PHE A 11 -3.27 5.26 6.03
CA PHE A 11 -1.91 4.81 6.37
C PHE A 11 -1.82 4.28 7.82
N GLN A 12 -2.61 4.85 8.74
CA GLN A 12 -2.62 4.44 10.15
C GLN A 12 -3.07 2.98 10.34
N VAL A 13 -4.07 2.55 9.56
CA VAL A 13 -4.54 1.16 9.59
C VAL A 13 -3.43 0.24 9.10
N CYS A 14 -2.72 0.63 8.03
CA CYS A 14 -1.60 -0.18 7.51
C CYS A 14 -0.46 -0.31 8.53
N VAL A 15 -0.11 0.79 9.23
CA VAL A 15 0.88 0.79 10.32
C VAL A 15 0.44 -0.13 11.47
N GLN A 16 -0.84 -0.10 11.83
CA GLN A 16 -1.37 -0.97 12.88
C GLN A 16 -1.20 -2.45 12.52
N TYR A 17 -1.58 -2.86 11.31
CA TYR A 17 -1.43 -4.25 10.86
C TYR A 17 0.04 -4.70 10.82
N LEU A 18 0.95 -3.84 10.37
CA LEU A 18 2.39 -4.13 10.41
C LEU A 18 2.89 -4.32 11.85
N LYS A 19 2.42 -3.50 12.79
CA LYS A 19 2.76 -3.61 14.23
C LYS A 19 2.17 -4.86 14.89
N GLU A 20 1.04 -5.34 14.41
CA GLU A 20 0.43 -6.61 14.83
C GLU A 20 1.18 -7.84 14.26
N GLY A 21 2.19 -7.64 13.42
CA GLY A 21 3.02 -8.70 12.83
C GLY A 21 2.47 -9.25 11.52
N HIS A 22 1.50 -8.58 10.91
CA HIS A 22 0.96 -8.96 9.60
C HIS A 22 1.82 -8.41 8.45
N LEU A 23 1.88 -9.15 7.35
CA LEU A 23 2.48 -8.67 6.11
C LEU A 23 1.46 -7.80 5.36
N VAL A 24 1.86 -6.58 4.99
CA VAL A 24 1.00 -5.66 4.24
C VAL A 24 1.69 -5.29 2.92
N ALA A 25 1.00 -5.54 1.80
CA ALA A 25 1.43 -5.08 0.49
C ALA A 25 0.83 -3.69 0.21
N LEU A 26 1.69 -2.72 -0.13
CA LEU A 26 1.27 -1.33 -0.38
C LEU A 26 1.66 -0.93 -1.81
N ALA A 27 0.66 -0.60 -2.63
CA ALA A 27 0.88 0.02 -3.93
C ALA A 27 1.10 1.54 -3.75
N PRO A 28 2.30 2.08 -4.04
CA PRO A 28 2.62 3.50 -3.80
C PRO A 28 1.67 4.47 -4.50
N GLY A 29 1.21 4.16 -5.71
CA GLY A 29 0.19 4.93 -6.41
C GLY A 29 -1.26 4.54 -6.18
N GLY A 30 -1.53 3.57 -5.32
CA GLY A 30 -2.87 3.11 -4.97
C GLY A 30 -3.73 2.83 -6.20
N VAL A 31 -4.97 3.32 -6.18
CA VAL A 31 -5.94 3.12 -7.27
C VAL A 31 -5.49 3.70 -8.62
N LEU A 32 -4.57 4.68 -8.64
CA LEU A 32 -4.06 5.22 -9.90
C LEU A 32 -3.08 4.22 -10.55
N GLU A 33 -2.12 3.74 -9.77
CA GLU A 33 -1.18 2.70 -10.22
C GLU A 33 -1.89 1.38 -10.54
N ALA A 34 -2.95 1.04 -9.81
CA ALA A 34 -3.78 -0.13 -10.13
C ALA A 34 -4.58 0.01 -11.45
N GLN A 35 -4.97 1.23 -11.84
CA GLN A 35 -5.74 1.46 -13.08
C GLN A 35 -4.86 1.69 -14.31
N PHE A 36 -3.68 2.29 -14.13
CA PHE A 36 -2.81 2.73 -15.21
C PHE A 36 -1.44 2.04 -15.22
N GLY A 37 -1.20 1.13 -14.28
CA GLY A 37 0.00 0.30 -14.26
C GLY A 37 0.04 -0.63 -15.47
N ASP A 38 1.25 -0.86 -15.96
CA ASP A 38 1.56 -1.82 -17.01
C ASP A 38 2.50 -2.91 -16.48
N GLU A 39 2.88 -3.84 -17.34
CA GLU A 39 3.78 -4.95 -16.99
C GLU A 39 5.19 -4.48 -16.60
N GLU A 40 5.57 -3.24 -16.93
CA GLU A 40 6.86 -2.67 -16.54
C GLU A 40 6.83 -2.11 -15.10
N TYR A 41 5.69 -2.20 -14.41
CA TYR A 41 5.48 -1.73 -13.04
C TYR A 41 6.04 -0.32 -12.81
N ARG A 42 5.77 0.57 -13.76
CA ARG A 42 6.19 1.97 -13.62
C ARG A 42 5.53 2.57 -12.39
N LEU A 43 6.33 3.29 -11.61
CA LEU A 43 5.92 3.78 -10.31
C LEU A 43 5.07 5.06 -10.48
N ILE A 44 3.77 5.01 -10.15
CA ILE A 44 2.80 6.08 -10.42
C ILE A 44 2.17 6.60 -9.12
N TRP A 45 2.97 7.17 -8.21
CA TRP A 45 2.47 7.74 -6.96
C TRP A 45 1.97 9.19 -7.04
N GLY A 46 2.34 9.94 -8.09
CA GLY A 46 2.04 11.37 -8.22
C GLY A 46 2.54 12.22 -7.04
N LYS A 47 1.62 12.73 -6.21
CA LYS A 47 1.94 13.45 -4.95
C LYS A 47 1.56 12.66 -3.69
N ARG A 48 1.15 11.39 -3.83
CA ARG A 48 0.74 10.54 -2.71
C ARG A 48 1.96 9.99 -1.98
N ILE A 49 2.05 10.31 -0.69
CA ILE A 49 3.16 9.89 0.19
C ILE A 49 2.68 8.96 1.32
N GLY A 50 1.47 8.41 1.21
CA GLY A 50 0.88 7.57 2.25
C GLY A 50 1.71 6.32 2.52
N PHE A 51 2.13 5.61 1.47
CA PHE A 51 2.97 4.41 1.59
C PHE A 51 4.31 4.72 2.29
N ALA A 52 4.93 5.87 1.98
CA ALA A 52 6.20 6.28 2.57
C ALA A 52 6.05 6.59 4.07
N LYS A 53 4.93 7.21 4.48
CA LYS A 53 4.61 7.40 5.90
C LYS A 53 4.43 6.09 6.63
N VAL A 54 3.78 5.10 6.02
CA VAL A 54 3.66 3.76 6.60
C VAL A 54 5.05 3.17 6.84
N ALA A 55 5.94 3.21 5.86
CA ALA A 55 7.29 2.69 5.98
C ALA A 55 8.15 3.42 7.03
N LEU A 56 7.86 4.69 7.32
CA LEU A 56 8.56 5.47 8.35
C LEU A 56 8.02 5.22 9.77
N GLU A 57 6.73 4.85 9.89
CA GLU A 57 6.06 4.67 11.19
C GLU A 57 5.91 3.21 11.65
N ALA A 58 6.12 2.25 10.73
CA ALA A 58 6.05 0.81 10.98
C ALA A 58 7.25 0.28 11.76
#